data_AF-A0A963S707-F1
#
_entry.id   AF-A0A963S707-F1
#
_cell.length_a   1.000
_cell.length_b   1.000
_cell.length_c   1.000
_cell.angle_alpha   90.00
_cell.angle_beta   90.00
_cell.angle_gamma   90.00
#
_symmetry.space_group_name_H-M   'P 1'
#
loop_
_entity.id
_entity.type
_entity.pdbx_description
1 polymer ?
#
loop_
_entity_poly.entity_id
_entity_poly.type
_entity_poly.pdbx_seq_one_letter_code
_entity_poly.pdbx_strand_id
1 'polypeptide(L)'
;MIIHPDLRALRGDDSPQRDAQAALYDAVGSWRETRPVADMIADIEAFATVRSLAECPALSALFDESDPAAVNLAWSFAQSAIAALGQAPLGHVPLRHFTDGAISTLLLARSGNVTLSIVAIDGEGLAGRPAPVTADFAPGEMWEHVLSGHARAKLVERRSATDGQADLRVRGIALAPGKVICRDGARQSLQLREVDGCLVSLRLQRRHANAKPTREYALADGRLVHQAAGNPRDSRVELMLALLGRMERTDAAPLLCEIAIEPGSTALRWQSLREALALDTSAGFAALTTIARSPEDALAPAAGALRAQLVEAHPQLEELARCRA
;
A
#
# COMPACT_ATOMS: atom_id res chain seq x y z
N MET A 1 27.43 -33.85 6.13
CA MET A 1 27.11 -32.41 6.02
C MET A 1 28.34 -31.61 6.45
N ILE A 2 29.03 -30.96 5.51
CA ILE A 2 30.19 -30.11 5.81
C ILE A 2 29.63 -28.73 6.17
N ILE A 3 29.74 -28.34 7.45
CA ILE A 3 29.33 -27.02 7.93
C ILE A 3 30.55 -26.12 7.94
N HIS A 4 30.45 -24.92 7.36
CA HIS A 4 31.52 -23.90 7.39
C HIS A 4 31.97 -23.63 8.84
N PRO A 5 33.28 -23.51 9.12
CA PRO A 5 33.78 -23.31 10.48
C PRO A 5 33.09 -22.17 11.23
N ASP A 6 32.85 -21.04 10.56
CA ASP A 6 32.19 -19.87 11.16
C ASP A 6 30.75 -20.19 11.59
N LEU A 7 30.00 -20.94 10.78
CA LEU A 7 28.64 -21.39 11.14
C LEU A 7 28.65 -22.42 12.28
N ARG A 8 29.74 -23.17 12.44
CA ARG A 8 29.91 -24.10 13.56
C ARG A 8 30.18 -23.35 14.87
N ALA A 9 30.96 -22.27 14.82
CA ALA A 9 31.29 -21.43 15.98
C ALA A 9 30.03 -20.80 16.61
N LEU A 10 29.04 -20.44 15.79
CA LEU A 10 27.76 -19.86 16.24
C LEU A 10 26.93 -20.73 17.19
N ARG A 11 27.25 -22.03 17.33
CA ARG A 11 26.56 -22.90 18.31
C ARG A 11 26.98 -22.65 19.76
N GLY A 12 28.14 -22.04 19.97
CA GLY A 12 28.69 -21.77 21.30
C GLY A 12 28.93 -20.29 21.59
N ASP A 13 29.05 -19.46 20.55
CA ASP A 13 29.32 -18.02 20.67
C ASP A 13 28.62 -17.26 19.51
N ASP A 14 27.68 -16.39 19.85
CA ASP A 14 26.96 -15.56 18.89
C ASP A 14 27.65 -14.20 18.60
N SER A 15 28.74 -13.89 19.30
CA SER A 15 29.49 -12.64 19.14
C SER A 15 29.90 -12.37 17.68
N PRO A 16 30.40 -13.35 16.89
CA PRO A 16 30.74 -13.10 15.49
C PRO A 16 29.57 -12.64 14.63
N GLN A 17 28.36 -13.13 14.90
CA GLN A 17 27.15 -12.69 14.19
C GLN A 17 26.75 -11.27 14.63
N ARG A 18 26.83 -10.98 15.93
CA ARG A 18 26.49 -9.66 16.48
C ARG A 18 27.45 -8.58 15.98
N ASP A 19 28.74 -8.86 15.96
CA ASP A 19 29.78 -7.96 15.46
C ASP A 19 29.61 -7.72 13.96
N ALA A 20 29.34 -8.79 13.20
CA ALA A 20 29.03 -8.67 11.78
C ALA A 20 27.78 -7.81 11.55
N GLN A 21 26.73 -7.99 12.35
CA GLN A 21 25.52 -7.20 12.24
C GLN A 21 25.75 -5.72 12.61
N ALA A 22 26.55 -5.44 13.64
CA ALA A 22 26.92 -4.08 14.02
C ALA A 22 27.69 -3.38 12.90
N ALA A 23 28.66 -4.05 12.27
CA ALA A 23 29.40 -3.52 11.13
C ALA A 23 28.48 -3.15 9.95
N LEU A 24 27.44 -3.96 9.71
CA LEU A 24 26.44 -3.68 8.68
C LEU A 24 25.55 -2.48 9.03
N TYR A 25 25.18 -2.30 10.31
CA TYR A 25 24.48 -1.11 10.78
C TYR A 25 25.32 0.16 10.60
N ASP A 26 26.59 0.11 10.99
CA ASP A 26 27.52 1.23 10.87
C ASP A 26 27.72 1.62 9.39
N ALA A 27 27.93 0.65 8.51
CA ALA A 27 28.09 0.90 7.07
C ALA A 27 26.87 1.61 6.45
N VAL A 28 25.65 1.15 6.76
CA VAL A 28 24.42 1.79 6.30
C VAL A 28 24.22 3.16 6.95
N GLY A 29 24.59 3.30 8.22
CA GLY A 29 24.58 4.58 8.96
C GLY A 29 25.47 5.61 8.28
N SER A 30 26.75 5.28 8.06
CA SER A 30 27.72 6.15 7.39
C SER A 30 27.31 6.48 5.95
N TRP A 31 26.73 5.54 5.21
CA TRP A 31 26.17 5.82 3.88
C TRP A 31 25.05 6.88 3.95
N ARG A 32 24.16 6.81 4.94
CA ARG A 32 23.08 7.79 5.15
C ARG A 32 23.58 9.17 5.55
N GLU A 33 24.73 9.25 6.20
CA GLU A 33 25.37 10.52 6.59
C GLU A 33 26.08 11.22 5.43
N THR A 34 26.29 10.54 4.30
CA THR A 34 26.82 11.21 3.11
C THR A 34 25.89 12.31 2.65
N ARG A 35 26.46 13.46 2.23
CA ARG A 35 25.69 14.65 1.88
C ARG A 35 24.53 14.40 0.89
N PRO A 36 24.73 13.67 -0.23
CA PRO A 36 23.64 13.41 -1.18
C PRO A 36 22.49 12.60 -0.57
N VAL A 37 22.79 11.66 0.32
CA VAL A 37 21.76 10.81 0.96
C VAL A 37 21.06 11.58 2.07
N ALA A 38 21.79 12.34 2.88
CA ALA A 38 21.20 13.19 3.92
C ALA A 38 20.24 14.24 3.31
N ASP A 39 20.64 14.90 2.23
CA ASP A 39 19.78 15.86 1.51
C ASP A 39 18.53 15.18 0.94
N MET A 40 18.66 13.98 0.37
CA MET A 40 17.51 13.19 -0.08
C MET A 40 16.58 12.78 1.08
N ILE A 41 17.10 12.42 2.25
CA ILE A 41 16.27 12.07 3.42
C ILE A 41 15.45 13.29 3.86
N ALA A 42 16.10 14.46 3.96
CA ALA A 42 15.44 15.72 4.31
C ALA A 42 14.33 16.07 3.29
N ASP A 43 14.58 15.85 2.00
CA ASP A 43 13.60 16.05 0.95
C ASP A 43 12.41 15.08 1.03
N ILE A 44 12.64 13.82 1.42
CA ILE A 44 11.55 12.85 1.65
C ILE A 44 10.66 13.31 2.82
N GLU A 45 11.23 13.84 3.89
CA GLU A 45 10.48 14.40 5.01
C GLU A 45 9.68 15.63 4.59
N ALA A 46 10.30 16.54 3.83
CA ALA A 46 9.65 17.70 3.24
C ALA A 46 8.48 17.34 2.32
N PHE A 47 8.66 16.32 1.49
CA PHE A 47 7.67 15.84 0.53
C PHE A 47 6.47 15.15 1.20
N ALA A 48 6.68 14.53 2.37
CA ALA A 48 5.62 13.91 3.17
C ALA A 48 4.63 14.94 3.73
N THR A 49 5.07 16.19 3.97
CA THR A 49 4.25 17.26 4.58
C THR A 49 3.60 18.20 3.57
N VAL A 50 3.28 17.72 2.35
CA VAL A 50 2.52 18.45 1.29
C VAL A 50 3.36 19.34 0.34
N ARG A 51 4.68 19.16 0.25
CA ARG A 51 5.46 19.78 -0.84
C ARG A 51 5.29 19.03 -2.16
N SER A 52 5.38 19.75 -3.28
CA SER A 52 5.44 19.12 -4.60
C SER A 52 6.82 18.49 -4.81
N LEU A 53 6.95 17.51 -5.72
CA LEU A 53 8.25 16.87 -5.98
C LEU A 53 9.27 17.90 -6.50
N ALA A 54 8.83 18.87 -7.29
CA ALA A 54 9.68 19.92 -7.87
C ALA A 54 10.30 20.86 -6.81
N GLU A 55 9.73 20.91 -5.60
CA GLU A 55 10.24 21.72 -4.48
C GLU A 55 11.26 20.96 -3.61
N CYS A 56 11.53 19.70 -3.95
CA CYS A 56 12.46 18.82 -3.27
C CYS A 56 13.62 18.51 -4.22
N PRO A 57 14.65 19.36 -4.31
CA PRO A 57 15.65 19.30 -5.38
C PRO A 57 16.45 18.00 -5.42
N ALA A 58 16.91 17.49 -4.27
CA ALA A 58 17.66 16.24 -4.19
C ALA A 58 16.77 15.05 -4.56
N LEU A 59 15.50 15.06 -4.14
CA LEU A 59 14.55 14.00 -4.50
C LEU A 59 14.08 14.10 -5.96
N SER A 60 13.88 15.31 -6.48
CA SER A 60 13.47 15.56 -7.88
C SER A 60 14.55 15.11 -8.86
N ALA A 61 15.82 15.34 -8.54
CA ALA A 61 16.96 14.89 -9.35
C ALA A 61 16.96 13.36 -9.56
N LEU A 62 16.47 12.59 -8.58
CA LEU A 62 16.35 11.12 -8.72
C LEU A 62 15.33 10.68 -9.78
N PHE A 63 14.44 11.57 -10.23
CA PHE A 63 13.40 11.29 -11.21
C PHE A 63 13.48 12.22 -12.43
N ASP A 64 14.64 12.82 -12.66
CA ASP A 64 14.99 13.47 -13.91
C ASP A 64 15.69 12.45 -14.82
N GLU A 65 15.20 12.25 -16.06
CA GLU A 65 15.79 11.29 -17.02
C GLU A 65 17.21 11.69 -17.45
N SER A 66 17.59 12.96 -17.28
CA SER A 66 18.90 13.50 -17.66
C SER A 66 19.92 13.54 -16.52
N ASP A 67 19.49 13.31 -15.28
CA ASP A 67 20.34 13.42 -14.10
C ASP A 67 20.85 12.04 -13.63
N PRO A 68 22.17 11.87 -13.40
CA PRO A 68 22.74 10.61 -12.91
C PRO A 68 22.44 10.31 -11.43
N ALA A 69 21.78 11.21 -10.68
CA ALA A 69 21.57 11.10 -9.24
C ALA A 69 20.95 9.76 -8.81
N ALA A 70 19.98 9.24 -9.57
CA ALA A 70 19.33 7.97 -9.27
C ALA A 70 20.30 6.78 -9.31
N VAL A 71 21.13 6.72 -10.36
CA VAL A 71 22.15 5.69 -10.55
C VAL A 71 23.25 5.85 -9.50
N ASN A 72 23.71 7.06 -9.24
CA ASN A 72 24.73 7.36 -8.24
C ASN A 72 24.27 6.97 -6.82
N LEU A 73 23.01 7.26 -6.47
CA LEU A 73 22.42 6.86 -5.19
C LEU A 73 22.42 5.33 -5.04
N ALA A 74 21.87 4.62 -6.02
CA ALA A 74 21.77 3.16 -5.98
C ALA A 74 23.16 2.49 -5.97
N TRP A 75 24.10 3.02 -6.76
CA TRP A 75 25.45 2.51 -6.85
C TRP A 75 26.26 2.77 -5.58
N SER A 76 26.18 3.96 -4.99
CA SER A 76 26.86 4.27 -3.73
C SER A 76 26.37 3.37 -2.59
N PHE A 77 25.06 3.09 -2.54
CA PHE A 77 24.50 2.13 -1.60
C PHE A 77 25.04 0.73 -1.85
N ALA A 78 24.96 0.25 -3.10
CA ALA A 78 25.41 -1.10 -3.46
C ALA A 78 26.89 -1.31 -3.12
N GLN A 79 27.76 -0.34 -3.42
CA GLN A 79 29.18 -0.39 -3.06
C GLN A 79 29.39 -0.50 -1.56
N SER A 80 28.72 0.35 -0.77
CA SER A 80 28.81 0.33 0.69
C SER A 80 28.34 -1.01 1.27
N ALA A 81 27.17 -1.50 0.84
CA ALA A 81 26.60 -2.75 1.32
C ALA A 81 27.41 -3.99 0.92
N ILE A 82 27.89 -4.07 -0.34
CA ILE A 82 28.70 -5.18 -0.82
C ILE A 82 30.04 -5.21 -0.08
N ALA A 83 30.70 -4.07 0.09
CA ALA A 83 31.95 -3.99 0.83
C ALA A 83 31.76 -4.47 2.27
N ALA A 84 30.69 -4.01 2.95
CA ALA A 84 30.39 -4.43 4.32
C ALA A 84 30.07 -5.93 4.42
N LEU A 85 29.24 -6.48 3.52
CA LEU A 85 28.94 -7.91 3.47
C LEU A 85 30.18 -8.76 3.20
N GLY A 86 31.12 -8.27 2.38
CA GLY A 86 32.39 -8.95 2.12
C GLY A 86 33.28 -9.06 3.36
N GLN A 87 33.23 -8.07 4.25
CA GLN A 87 33.98 -8.07 5.51
C GLN A 87 33.23 -8.79 6.65
N ALA A 88 31.90 -8.79 6.60
CA ALA A 88 31.02 -9.29 7.65
C ALA A 88 29.95 -10.25 7.07
N PRO A 89 30.34 -11.44 6.58
CA PRO A 89 29.46 -12.34 5.83
C PRO A 89 28.35 -13.00 6.66
N LEU A 90 28.46 -12.95 7.99
CA LEU A 90 27.44 -13.44 8.92
C LEU A 90 26.35 -12.37 9.21
N GLY A 91 26.56 -11.13 8.77
CA GLY A 91 25.60 -10.05 8.91
C GLY A 91 24.58 -10.04 7.76
N HIS A 92 23.50 -9.29 7.95
CA HIS A 92 22.54 -9.00 6.89
C HIS A 92 22.37 -7.48 6.70
N VAL A 93 21.96 -7.08 5.50
CA VAL A 93 21.67 -5.68 5.19
C VAL A 93 20.53 -5.20 6.12
N PRO A 94 20.75 -4.15 6.95
CA PRO A 94 19.79 -3.71 7.97
C PRO A 94 18.71 -2.78 7.40
N LEU A 95 18.22 -3.10 6.20
CA LEU A 95 17.13 -2.38 5.55
C LEU A 95 15.94 -3.33 5.38
N ARG A 96 14.74 -2.76 5.51
CA ARG A 96 13.52 -3.52 5.27
C ARG A 96 13.52 -3.97 3.81
N HIS A 97 13.39 -5.27 3.62
CA HIS A 97 13.33 -5.87 2.30
C HIS A 97 12.25 -6.93 2.22
N PHE A 98 11.92 -7.30 0.99
CA PHE A 98 10.95 -8.33 0.66
C PHE A 98 11.40 -9.00 -0.62
N THR A 99 11.15 -10.30 -0.74
CA THR A 99 11.29 -11.03 -2.00
C THR A 99 10.23 -12.13 -2.08
N ASP A 100 9.68 -12.33 -3.27
CA ASP A 100 8.68 -13.38 -3.56
C ASP A 100 9.08 -14.26 -4.77
N GLY A 101 10.38 -14.29 -5.08
CA GLY A 101 10.96 -15.03 -6.19
C GLY A 101 10.85 -14.35 -7.56
N ALA A 102 9.97 -13.36 -7.73
CA ALA A 102 9.94 -12.55 -8.97
C ALA A 102 10.22 -11.08 -8.71
N ILE A 103 9.82 -10.55 -7.56
CA ILE A 103 9.97 -9.16 -7.17
C ILE A 103 10.75 -9.11 -5.87
N SER A 104 11.84 -8.35 -5.87
CA SER A 104 12.59 -8.00 -4.68
C SER A 104 12.51 -6.50 -4.45
N THR A 105 12.30 -6.08 -3.21
CA THR A 105 12.25 -4.66 -2.83
C THR A 105 13.17 -4.41 -1.65
N LEU A 106 13.88 -3.29 -1.69
CA LEU A 106 14.74 -2.80 -0.62
C LEU A 106 14.39 -1.35 -0.30
N LEU A 107 13.90 -1.09 0.91
CA LEU A 107 13.51 0.24 1.36
C LEU A 107 14.74 1.05 1.77
N LEU A 108 15.06 2.11 1.02
CA LEU A 108 16.18 2.98 1.32
C LEU A 108 15.81 4.01 2.41
N ALA A 109 14.64 4.65 2.24
CA ALA A 109 14.15 5.70 3.12
C ALA A 109 12.62 5.74 3.15
N ARG A 110 12.08 6.26 4.26
CA ARG A 110 10.65 6.44 4.49
C ARG A 110 10.40 7.61 5.42
N SER A 111 9.43 8.45 5.09
CA SER A 111 8.84 9.41 6.02
C SER A 111 7.32 9.41 5.85
N GLY A 112 6.59 9.14 6.93
CA GLY A 112 5.12 9.05 6.91
C GLY A 112 4.57 8.11 5.83
N ASN A 113 3.88 8.71 4.86
CA ASN A 113 3.22 8.11 3.71
C ASN A 113 4.11 8.04 2.43
N VAL A 114 5.36 8.49 2.52
CA VAL A 114 6.35 8.49 1.44
C VAL A 114 7.36 7.37 1.66
N THR A 115 7.67 6.61 0.61
CA THR A 115 8.71 5.59 0.61
C THR A 115 9.58 5.70 -0.65
N LEU A 116 10.89 5.55 -0.48
CA LEU A 116 11.85 5.39 -1.57
C LEU A 116 12.49 4.00 -1.48
N SER A 117 12.39 3.21 -2.55
CA SER A 117 12.87 1.83 -2.58
C SER A 117 13.60 1.51 -3.89
N ILE A 118 14.56 0.60 -3.83
CA ILE A 118 15.05 -0.11 -5.02
C ILE A 118 14.15 -1.34 -5.22
N VAL A 119 13.70 -1.54 -6.45
CA VAL A 119 12.89 -2.68 -6.85
C VAL A 119 13.62 -3.43 -7.95
N ALA A 120 13.84 -4.73 -7.76
CA ALA A 120 14.39 -5.63 -8.75
C ALA A 120 13.31 -6.64 -9.15
N ILE A 121 13.17 -6.88 -10.44
CA ILE A 121 12.17 -7.79 -10.99
C ILE A 121 12.89 -8.78 -11.87
N ASP A 122 12.83 -10.04 -11.47
CA ASP A 122 13.42 -11.17 -12.17
C ASP A 122 12.49 -11.64 -13.30
N GLY A 123 13.04 -11.74 -14.50
CA GLY A 123 12.29 -12.09 -15.71
C GLY A 123 11.83 -13.54 -15.74
N GLU A 124 12.62 -14.47 -15.21
CA GLU A 124 12.24 -15.88 -15.12
C GLU A 124 11.12 -16.06 -14.07
N GLY A 125 11.28 -15.47 -12.90
CA GLY A 125 10.26 -15.44 -11.85
C GLY A 125 8.97 -14.75 -12.30
N LEU A 126 9.06 -13.69 -13.11
CA LEU A 126 7.89 -13.04 -13.70
C LEU A 126 7.20 -13.93 -14.74
N ALA A 127 7.97 -14.57 -15.63
CA ALA A 127 7.44 -15.47 -16.67
C ALA A 127 6.72 -16.69 -16.08
N GLY A 128 7.14 -17.14 -14.89
CA GLY A 128 6.46 -18.20 -14.14
C GLY A 128 5.10 -17.81 -13.55
N ARG A 129 4.70 -16.53 -13.58
CA ARG A 129 3.42 -16.07 -13.04
C ARG A 129 2.30 -16.11 -14.08
N PRO A 130 1.05 -16.38 -13.65
CA PRO A 130 -0.09 -16.24 -14.54
C PRO A 130 -0.20 -14.80 -15.03
N ALA A 131 -0.56 -14.65 -16.32
CA ALA A 131 -0.78 -13.34 -16.88
C ALA A 131 -1.91 -12.62 -16.11
N PRO A 132 -1.72 -11.33 -15.74
CA PRO A 132 -2.75 -10.60 -15.02
C PRO A 132 -3.99 -10.45 -15.89
N VAL A 133 -5.14 -10.79 -15.31
CA VAL A 133 -6.49 -10.65 -15.89
C VAL A 133 -7.25 -9.44 -15.34
N THR A 134 -6.71 -8.81 -14.31
CA THR A 134 -7.24 -7.63 -13.63
C THR A 134 -6.18 -6.53 -13.56
N ALA A 135 -6.59 -5.31 -13.22
CA ALA A 135 -5.69 -4.19 -12.93
C ALA A 135 -6.12 -3.46 -11.65
N ASP A 136 -5.16 -3.26 -10.74
CA ASP A 136 -5.33 -2.53 -9.50
C ASP A 136 -5.08 -1.04 -9.64
N PHE A 137 -5.97 -0.25 -9.04
CA PHE A 137 -5.88 1.20 -8.95
C PHE A 137 -5.88 1.62 -7.48
N ALA A 138 -4.69 1.64 -6.89
CA ALA A 138 -4.46 2.06 -5.51
C ALA A 138 -4.13 3.56 -5.47
N PRO A 139 -4.95 4.41 -4.84
CA PRO A 139 -4.71 5.86 -4.85
C PRO A 139 -3.39 6.26 -4.18
N GLY A 140 -2.60 7.01 -4.93
CA GLY A 140 -1.28 7.48 -4.52
C GLY A 140 -0.49 7.88 -5.75
N GLU A 141 0.59 8.60 -5.55
CA GLU A 141 1.51 8.97 -6.62
C GLU A 141 2.72 8.04 -6.63
N MET A 142 3.18 7.69 -7.82
CA MET A 142 4.32 6.81 -8.01
C MET A 142 5.24 7.34 -9.09
N TRP A 143 6.52 7.42 -8.77
CA TRP A 143 7.60 7.68 -9.72
C TRP A 143 8.52 6.48 -9.75
N GLU A 144 8.88 6.04 -10.94
CA GLU A 144 9.83 4.96 -11.18
C GLU A 144 10.88 5.42 -12.17
N HIS A 145 12.15 5.32 -11.77
CA HIS A 145 13.32 5.54 -12.64
C HIS A 145 13.97 4.19 -12.89
N VAL A 146 14.02 3.74 -14.14
CA VAL A 146 14.71 2.49 -14.52
C VAL A 146 16.21 2.69 -14.44
N LEU A 147 16.88 1.95 -13.56
CA LEU A 147 18.33 2.02 -13.34
C LEU A 147 19.10 1.06 -14.26
N SER A 148 18.54 -0.13 -14.49
CA SER A 148 19.16 -1.17 -15.32
C SER A 148 18.11 -2.16 -15.84
N GLY A 149 18.46 -2.88 -16.91
CA GLY A 149 17.59 -3.87 -17.54
C GLY A 149 16.57 -3.28 -18.52
N HIS A 150 15.88 -4.18 -19.21
CA HIS A 150 14.85 -3.83 -20.19
C HIS A 150 13.57 -4.62 -19.92
N ALA A 151 12.42 -4.01 -20.21
CA ALA A 151 11.14 -4.68 -20.04
C ALA A 151 10.07 -4.15 -21.01
N ARG A 152 9.11 -5.02 -21.32
CA ARG A 152 7.86 -4.64 -21.97
C ARG A 152 6.74 -4.62 -20.95
N ALA A 153 5.98 -3.54 -20.93
CA ALA A 153 4.89 -3.36 -19.98
C ALA A 153 3.61 -2.88 -20.68
N LYS A 154 2.50 -3.02 -19.97
CA LYS A 154 1.22 -2.40 -20.32
C LYS A 154 0.91 -1.33 -19.28
N LEU A 155 0.67 -0.11 -19.74
CA LEU A 155 0.05 0.93 -18.95
C LEU A 155 -1.46 0.85 -19.15
N VAL A 156 -2.17 0.59 -18.07
CA VAL A 156 -3.64 0.53 -18.02
C VAL A 156 -4.14 1.84 -17.42
N GLU A 157 -4.89 2.62 -18.19
CA GLU A 157 -5.47 3.89 -17.79
C GLU A 157 -6.98 3.74 -17.59
N ARG A 158 -7.48 4.20 -16.44
CA ARG A 158 -8.89 4.32 -16.13
C ARG A 158 -9.40 5.68 -16.55
N ARG A 159 -10.19 5.74 -17.63
CA ARG A 159 -10.70 7.00 -18.20
C ARG A 159 -11.91 7.53 -17.45
N SER A 160 -12.84 6.63 -17.15
CA SER A 160 -14.02 6.88 -16.34
C SER A 160 -14.33 5.63 -15.52
N ALA A 161 -15.11 5.82 -14.46
CA ALA A 161 -15.66 4.70 -13.70
C ALA A 161 -17.01 5.09 -13.12
N THR A 162 -17.96 4.16 -13.20
CA THR A 162 -19.19 4.15 -12.44
C THR A 162 -19.05 3.19 -11.25
N ASP A 163 -20.07 3.06 -10.42
CA ASP A 163 -20.09 2.01 -9.40
C ASP A 163 -20.22 0.65 -10.08
N GLY A 164 -19.11 -0.08 -10.10
CA GLY A 164 -19.03 -1.45 -10.62
C GLY A 164 -18.40 -1.61 -12.00
N GLN A 165 -18.15 -0.53 -12.76
CA GLN A 165 -17.58 -0.60 -14.11
C GLN A 165 -16.57 0.52 -14.36
N ALA A 166 -15.51 0.24 -15.12
CA ALA A 166 -14.52 1.20 -15.56
C ALA A 166 -14.27 1.11 -17.07
N ASP A 167 -14.08 2.26 -17.73
CA ASP A 167 -13.51 2.31 -19.07
C ASP A 167 -11.99 2.24 -18.97
N LEU A 168 -11.42 1.13 -19.47
CA LEU A 168 -10.00 0.83 -19.40
C LEU A 168 -9.34 0.99 -20.78
N ARG A 169 -8.33 1.85 -20.86
CA ARG A 169 -7.45 1.96 -22.02
C ARG A 169 -6.13 1.29 -21.72
N VAL A 170 -5.70 0.37 -22.59
CA VAL A 170 -4.42 -0.32 -22.44
C VAL A 170 -3.46 0.14 -23.54
N ARG A 171 -2.23 0.49 -23.14
CA ARG A 171 -1.14 0.90 -24.04
C ARG A 171 0.12 0.11 -23.70
N GLY A 172 0.81 -0.42 -24.72
CA GLY A 172 2.15 -0.97 -24.55
C GLY A 172 3.19 0.13 -24.33
N ILE A 173 4.15 -0.11 -23.43
CA ILE A 173 5.31 0.76 -23.22
C ILE A 173 6.56 -0.11 -23.08
N ALA A 174 7.71 0.43 -23.50
CA ALA A 174 9.02 -0.15 -23.25
C ALA A 174 9.70 0.57 -22.09
N LEU A 175 10.39 -0.20 -21.24
CA LEU A 175 11.21 0.27 -20.14
C LEU A 175 12.67 -0.04 -20.48
N ALA A 176 13.53 0.95 -20.30
CA ALA A 176 14.96 0.88 -20.54
C ALA A 176 15.67 1.81 -19.54
N PRO A 177 16.99 1.64 -19.30
CA PRO A 177 17.72 2.47 -18.37
C PRO A 177 17.57 3.97 -18.68
N GLY A 178 17.42 4.79 -17.65
CA GLY A 178 17.15 6.23 -17.75
C GLY A 178 15.68 6.59 -17.93
N LYS A 179 14.80 5.63 -18.27
CA LYS A 179 13.37 5.91 -18.40
C LYS A 179 12.75 6.25 -17.04
N VAL A 180 12.05 7.38 -16.98
CA VAL A 180 11.23 7.75 -15.83
C VAL A 180 9.74 7.64 -16.19
N ILE A 181 8.96 7.10 -15.25
CA ILE A 181 7.50 7.02 -15.34
C ILE A 181 6.90 7.59 -14.06
N CYS A 182 6.04 8.58 -14.23
CA CYS A 182 5.17 9.11 -13.17
C CYS A 182 3.73 8.61 -13.40
N ARG A 183 3.07 8.17 -12.34
CA ARG A 183 1.69 7.65 -12.36
C ARG A 183 0.89 8.14 -11.18
N ASP A 184 -0.35 8.52 -11.45
CA ASP A 184 -1.42 8.57 -10.45
C ASP A 184 -2.04 7.18 -10.35
N GLY A 185 -1.79 6.47 -9.25
CA GLY A 185 -2.28 5.12 -8.99
C GLY A 185 -3.80 4.99 -8.92
N ALA A 186 -4.55 6.09 -8.71
CA ALA A 186 -6.00 6.08 -8.81
C ALA A 186 -6.48 6.00 -10.28
N ARG A 187 -5.61 6.32 -11.25
CA ARG A 187 -5.93 6.39 -12.68
C ARG A 187 -5.11 5.45 -13.54
N GLN A 188 -3.93 5.04 -13.08
CA GLN A 188 -2.95 4.34 -13.90
C GLN A 188 -2.31 3.17 -13.17
N SER A 189 -2.40 1.99 -13.80
CA SER A 189 -1.75 0.76 -13.36
C SER A 189 -0.68 0.35 -14.37
N LEU A 190 0.46 -0.15 -13.89
CA LEU A 190 1.55 -0.63 -14.73
C LEU A 190 1.71 -2.13 -14.54
N GLN A 191 1.62 -2.87 -15.64
CA GLN A 191 1.77 -4.32 -15.65
C GLN A 191 2.95 -4.73 -16.51
N LEU A 192 4.00 -5.26 -15.89
CA LEU A 192 5.08 -5.87 -16.64
C LEU A 192 4.57 -7.12 -17.34
N ARG A 193 5.01 -7.31 -18.58
CA ARG A 193 4.70 -8.48 -19.40
C ARG A 193 5.92 -9.35 -19.59
N GLU A 194 7.05 -8.72 -19.87
CA GLU A 194 8.32 -9.39 -20.07
C GLU A 194 9.44 -8.52 -19.53
N VAL A 195 10.46 -9.17 -18.98
CA VAL A 195 11.67 -8.55 -18.44
C VAL A 195 12.86 -9.35 -18.96
N ASP A 196 13.84 -8.65 -19.53
CA ASP A 196 15.05 -9.28 -20.05
C ASP A 196 16.06 -9.45 -18.91
N GLY A 197 16.13 -10.67 -18.36
CA GLY A 197 16.98 -10.99 -17.22
C GLY A 197 16.44 -10.37 -15.92
N CYS A 198 16.89 -9.16 -15.58
CA CYS A 198 16.45 -8.44 -14.38
C CYS A 198 16.24 -6.96 -14.67
N LEU A 199 15.08 -6.42 -14.30
CA LEU A 199 14.78 -4.99 -14.35
C LEU A 199 14.98 -4.40 -12.96
N VAL A 200 15.83 -3.38 -12.84
CA VAL A 200 16.06 -2.67 -11.58
C VAL A 200 15.57 -1.24 -11.72
N SER A 201 14.71 -0.80 -10.81
CA SER A 201 14.21 0.57 -10.75
C SER A 201 14.33 1.18 -9.36
N LEU A 202 14.52 2.50 -9.32
CA LEU A 202 14.31 3.32 -8.14
C LEU A 202 12.85 3.76 -8.13
N ARG A 203 12.15 3.54 -7.02
CA ARG A 203 10.71 3.80 -6.88
C ARG A 203 10.42 4.71 -5.71
N LEU A 204 9.83 5.87 -6.00
CA LEU A 204 9.21 6.76 -5.01
C LEU A 204 7.70 6.54 -5.02
N GLN A 205 7.12 6.35 -3.85
CA GLN A 205 5.66 6.26 -3.68
C GLN A 205 5.21 7.24 -2.60
N ARG A 206 4.13 7.97 -2.87
CA ARG A 206 3.41 8.78 -1.88
C ARG A 206 1.96 8.33 -1.82
N ARG A 207 1.54 7.72 -0.71
CA ARG A 207 0.14 7.34 -0.50
C ARG A 207 -0.67 8.53 0.00
N HIS A 208 -1.90 8.72 -0.48
CA HIS A 208 -2.74 9.79 0.07
C HIS A 208 -3.24 9.41 1.47
N ALA A 209 -3.20 10.34 2.42
CA ALA A 209 -3.65 10.10 3.81
C ALA A 209 -5.14 9.72 3.89
N ASN A 210 -5.95 10.29 2.99
CA ASN A 210 -7.37 9.97 2.80
C ASN A 210 -7.58 9.24 1.47
N ALA A 211 -6.72 8.26 1.16
CA ALA A 211 -6.83 7.48 -0.06
C ALA A 211 -8.22 6.86 -0.17
N LYS A 212 -8.87 7.08 -1.31
CA LYS A 212 -10.07 6.35 -1.71
C LYS A 212 -9.77 4.83 -1.70
N PRO A 213 -10.80 3.96 -1.68
CA PRO A 213 -10.59 2.53 -1.78
C PRO A 213 -9.71 2.16 -2.98
N THR A 214 -8.87 1.16 -2.79
CA THR A 214 -8.21 0.49 -3.92
C THR A 214 -9.27 -0.28 -4.67
N ARG A 215 -9.32 -0.13 -5.99
CA ARG A 215 -10.28 -0.82 -6.84
C ARG A 215 -9.54 -1.65 -7.88
N GLU A 216 -9.99 -2.87 -8.06
CA GLU A 216 -9.46 -3.82 -9.03
C GLU A 216 -10.54 -4.10 -10.08
N TYR A 217 -10.20 -3.89 -11.36
CA TYR A 217 -11.12 -4.12 -12.47
C TYR A 217 -10.60 -5.21 -13.40
N ALA A 218 -11.50 -6.02 -13.95
CA ALA A 218 -11.18 -7.00 -14.97
C ALA A 218 -10.70 -6.30 -16.25
N LEU A 219 -9.60 -6.77 -16.83
CA LEU A 219 -9.03 -6.20 -18.06
C LEU A 219 -9.88 -6.49 -19.30
N ALA A 220 -10.69 -7.54 -19.26
CA ALA A 220 -11.48 -7.99 -20.41
C ALA A 220 -12.65 -7.05 -20.72
N ASP A 221 -13.34 -6.57 -19.67
CA ASP A 221 -14.57 -5.81 -19.79
C ASP A 221 -14.62 -4.55 -18.91
N GLY A 222 -13.70 -4.39 -17.95
CA GLY A 222 -13.68 -3.27 -17.03
C GLY A 222 -14.61 -3.44 -15.82
N ARG A 223 -15.16 -4.64 -15.58
CA ARG A 223 -16.01 -4.90 -14.41
C ARG A 223 -15.20 -4.83 -13.12
N LEU A 224 -15.76 -4.24 -12.06
CA LEU A 224 -15.17 -4.25 -10.73
C LEU A 224 -15.13 -5.69 -10.20
N VAL A 225 -13.93 -6.16 -9.88
CA VAL A 225 -13.67 -7.50 -9.34
C VAL A 225 -13.50 -7.44 -7.83
N HIS A 226 -12.76 -6.44 -7.35
CA HIS A 226 -12.46 -6.30 -5.93
C HIS A 226 -12.36 -4.83 -5.52
N GLN A 227 -12.68 -4.57 -4.25
CA GLN A 227 -12.48 -3.28 -3.61
C GLN A 227 -11.94 -3.50 -2.20
N ALA A 228 -10.83 -2.81 -1.88
CA ALA A 228 -10.22 -2.82 -0.56
C ALA A 228 -10.17 -1.40 0.02
N ALA A 229 -10.29 -1.28 1.34
CA ALA A 229 -10.16 0.00 2.03
C ALA A 229 -8.82 0.68 1.70
N GLY A 230 -8.86 2.00 1.46
CA GLY A 230 -7.67 2.77 1.09
C GLY A 230 -6.74 3.07 2.28
N ASN A 231 -7.22 2.85 3.51
CA ASN A 231 -6.52 3.21 4.73
C ASN A 231 -6.36 1.97 5.66
N PRO A 232 -5.13 1.55 5.98
CA PRO A 232 -4.88 0.47 6.95
C PRO A 232 -5.47 0.73 8.34
N ARG A 233 -5.63 2.01 8.72
CA ARG A 233 -6.30 2.38 9.97
C ARG A 233 -7.75 1.92 9.95
N ASP A 234 -8.47 2.16 8.85
CA ASP A 234 -9.88 1.75 8.71
C ASP A 234 -10.00 0.24 8.85
N SER A 235 -9.15 -0.54 8.15
CA SER A 235 -9.14 -2.00 8.27
C SER A 235 -8.84 -2.47 9.71
N ARG A 236 -7.91 -1.80 10.42
CA ARG A 236 -7.64 -2.12 11.83
C ARG A 236 -8.86 -1.83 12.71
N VAL A 237 -9.53 -0.72 12.49
CA VAL A 237 -10.74 -0.37 13.25
C VAL A 237 -11.86 -1.36 12.93
N GLU A 238 -12.12 -1.66 11.66
CA GLU A 238 -13.10 -2.68 11.25
C GLU A 238 -12.87 -4.03 11.95
N LEU A 239 -11.60 -4.49 12.02
CA LEU A 239 -11.24 -5.70 12.76
C LEU A 239 -11.52 -5.59 14.26
N MET A 240 -11.26 -4.43 14.87
CA MET A 240 -11.58 -4.19 16.29
C MET A 240 -13.10 -4.20 16.53
N LEU A 241 -13.91 -3.58 15.66
CA LEU A 241 -15.37 -3.60 15.80
C LEU A 241 -15.91 -5.02 15.66
N ALA A 242 -15.43 -5.77 14.67
CA ALA A 242 -15.80 -7.17 14.48
C ALA A 242 -15.39 -8.04 15.69
N LEU A 243 -14.22 -7.79 16.29
CA LEU A 243 -13.80 -8.48 17.51
C LEU A 243 -14.75 -8.19 18.68
N LEU A 244 -15.17 -6.93 18.87
CA LEU A 244 -16.15 -6.57 19.91
C LEU A 244 -17.49 -7.30 19.72
N GLY A 245 -17.95 -7.39 18.46
CA GLY A 245 -19.13 -8.18 18.10
C GLY A 245 -18.97 -9.66 18.46
N ARG A 246 -17.83 -10.27 18.12
CA ARG A 246 -17.52 -11.68 18.46
C ARG A 246 -17.34 -11.93 19.96
N MET A 247 -16.98 -10.90 20.72
CA MET A 247 -16.92 -10.94 22.18
C MET A 247 -18.27 -10.63 22.85
N GLU A 248 -19.34 -10.40 22.06
CA GLU A 248 -20.69 -10.11 22.54
C GLU A 248 -20.74 -8.90 23.49
N ARG A 249 -19.91 -7.88 23.22
CA ARG A 249 -19.79 -6.66 24.04
C ARG A 249 -20.95 -5.70 23.79
N THR A 250 -22.13 -6.01 24.31
CA THR A 250 -23.33 -5.15 24.16
C THR A 250 -23.10 -3.72 24.64
N ASP A 251 -22.24 -3.51 25.64
CA ASP A 251 -21.85 -2.18 26.14
C ASP A 251 -21.11 -1.32 25.10
N ALA A 252 -20.60 -1.92 24.02
CA ALA A 252 -20.01 -1.20 22.90
C ALA A 252 -21.04 -0.67 21.88
N ALA A 253 -22.28 -1.18 21.90
CA ALA A 253 -23.28 -0.84 20.89
C ALA A 253 -23.56 0.67 20.74
N PRO A 254 -23.62 1.49 21.81
CA PRO A 254 -23.80 2.94 21.68
C PRO A 254 -22.68 3.60 20.86
N LEU A 255 -21.42 3.27 21.14
CA LEU A 255 -20.27 3.80 20.41
C LEU A 255 -20.28 3.35 18.94
N LEU A 256 -20.69 2.11 18.67
CA LEU A 256 -20.82 1.61 17.29
C LEU A 256 -21.90 2.37 16.50
N CYS A 257 -23.00 2.74 17.15
CA CYS A 257 -24.03 3.59 16.55
C CYS A 257 -23.50 5.00 16.25
N GLU A 258 -22.73 5.60 17.16
CA GLU A 258 -22.08 6.90 16.94
C GLU A 258 -21.16 6.85 15.72
N ILE A 259 -20.26 5.87 15.65
CA ILE A 259 -19.36 5.66 14.50
C ILE A 259 -20.15 5.47 13.20
N ALA A 260 -21.30 4.78 13.23
CA ALA A 260 -22.12 4.58 12.04
C ALA A 260 -22.75 5.88 11.51
N ILE A 261 -23.15 6.78 12.41
CA ILE A 261 -23.84 8.03 12.08
C ILE A 261 -22.84 9.12 11.69
N GLU A 262 -21.69 9.20 12.35
CA GLU A 262 -20.69 10.25 12.11
C GLU A 262 -20.10 10.23 10.69
N PRO A 263 -19.73 11.40 10.13
CA PRO A 263 -19.04 11.46 8.84
C PRO A 263 -17.72 10.69 8.87
N GLY A 264 -17.51 9.83 7.88
CA GLY A 264 -16.32 9.00 7.83
C GLY A 264 -16.33 8.00 6.68
N SER A 265 -15.40 7.04 6.74
CA SER A 265 -15.30 5.95 5.77
C SER A 265 -16.60 5.15 5.72
N THR A 266 -17.23 5.07 4.54
CA THR A 266 -18.52 4.39 4.37
C THR A 266 -18.44 2.90 4.73
N ALA A 267 -17.30 2.26 4.45
CA ALA A 267 -17.06 0.86 4.82
C ALA A 267 -17.04 0.68 6.35
N LEU A 268 -16.29 1.53 7.06
CA LEU A 268 -16.21 1.51 8.52
C LEU A 268 -17.58 1.78 9.16
N ARG A 269 -18.28 2.82 8.68
CA ARG A 269 -19.63 3.18 9.15
C ARG A 269 -20.62 2.02 8.97
N TRP A 270 -20.58 1.37 7.80
CA TRP A 270 -21.44 0.23 7.50
C TRP A 270 -21.11 -0.99 8.37
N GLN A 271 -19.82 -1.29 8.55
CA GLN A 271 -19.40 -2.38 9.43
C GLN A 271 -19.81 -2.12 10.88
N SER A 272 -19.64 -0.89 11.37
CA SER A 272 -20.08 -0.48 12.70
C SER A 272 -21.60 -0.66 12.89
N LEU A 273 -22.39 -0.28 11.88
CA LEU A 273 -23.84 -0.46 11.90
C LEU A 273 -24.26 -1.93 11.98
N ARG A 274 -23.58 -2.82 11.24
CA ARG A 274 -23.86 -4.26 11.26
C ARG A 274 -23.55 -4.87 12.62
N GLU A 275 -22.42 -4.53 13.21
CA GLU A 275 -22.06 -5.01 14.56
C GLU A 275 -23.00 -4.42 15.63
N ALA A 276 -23.40 -3.16 15.51
CA ALA A 276 -24.40 -2.55 16.40
C ALA A 276 -25.76 -3.27 16.34
N LEU A 277 -26.26 -3.55 15.13
CA LEU A 277 -27.51 -4.31 14.92
C LEU A 277 -27.47 -5.72 15.55
N ALA A 278 -26.30 -6.36 15.52
CA ALA A 278 -26.10 -7.68 16.10
C ALA A 278 -26.01 -7.65 17.63
N LEU A 279 -25.36 -6.64 18.21
CA LEU A 279 -25.16 -6.51 19.66
C LEU A 279 -26.37 -5.91 20.40
N ASP A 280 -27.00 -4.90 19.82
CA ASP A 280 -28.24 -4.27 20.30
C ASP A 280 -29.09 -3.86 19.11
N THR A 281 -30.03 -4.74 18.74
CA THR A 281 -30.91 -4.52 17.60
C THR A 281 -31.73 -3.24 17.72
N SER A 282 -32.12 -2.80 18.92
CA SER A 282 -32.89 -1.57 19.09
C SER A 282 -32.04 -0.34 18.78
N ALA A 283 -30.84 -0.26 19.36
CA ALA A 283 -29.92 0.84 19.10
C ALA A 283 -29.45 0.86 17.64
N GLY A 284 -29.05 -0.29 17.11
CA GLY A 284 -28.60 -0.43 15.73
C GLY A 284 -29.69 -0.10 14.70
N PHE A 285 -30.95 -0.50 14.95
CA PHE A 285 -32.06 -0.19 14.04
C PHE A 285 -32.45 1.30 14.07
N ALA A 286 -32.30 1.95 15.23
CA ALA A 286 -32.44 3.41 15.32
C ALA A 286 -31.36 4.12 14.48
N ALA A 287 -30.09 3.72 14.61
CA ALA A 287 -29.00 4.26 13.80
C ALA A 287 -29.19 4.01 12.30
N LEU A 288 -29.62 2.81 11.90
CA LEU A 288 -29.98 2.45 10.53
C LEU A 288 -31.06 3.40 9.98
N THR A 289 -32.09 3.67 10.78
CA THR A 289 -33.19 4.56 10.41
C THR A 289 -32.72 6.01 10.27
N THR A 290 -31.83 6.48 11.14
CA THR A 290 -31.21 7.81 11.03
C THR A 290 -30.45 7.97 9.72
N ILE A 291 -29.58 7.00 9.38
CA ILE A 291 -28.81 7.02 8.12
C ILE A 291 -29.74 6.98 6.91
N ALA A 292 -30.73 6.08 6.91
CA ALA A 292 -31.69 5.93 5.82
C ALA A 292 -32.53 7.19 5.55
N ARG A 293 -32.75 8.03 6.58
CA ARG A 293 -33.52 9.28 6.48
C ARG A 293 -32.69 10.49 6.06
N SER A 294 -31.36 10.35 5.94
CA SER A 294 -30.48 11.45 5.60
C SER A 294 -30.14 11.42 4.10
N PRO A 295 -30.86 12.16 3.23
CA PRO A 295 -30.77 12.01 1.77
C PRO A 295 -29.39 12.34 1.19
N GLU A 296 -28.62 13.18 1.88
CA GLU A 296 -27.25 13.55 1.48
C GLU A 296 -26.20 12.53 1.93
N ASP A 297 -26.59 11.51 2.71
CA ASP A 297 -25.69 10.47 3.16
C ASP A 297 -25.46 9.42 2.08
N ALA A 298 -24.20 9.15 1.75
CA ALA A 298 -23.82 8.13 0.77
C ALA A 298 -24.34 6.72 1.11
N LEU A 299 -24.62 6.43 2.39
CA LEU A 299 -25.18 5.15 2.82
C LEU A 299 -26.71 5.10 2.80
N ALA A 300 -27.41 6.23 2.63
CA ALA A 300 -28.86 6.29 2.75
C ALA A 300 -29.62 5.30 1.85
N PRO A 301 -29.26 5.11 0.56
CA PRO A 301 -29.96 4.13 -0.28
C PRO A 301 -29.83 2.69 0.24
N ALA A 302 -28.62 2.28 0.62
CA ALA A 302 -28.35 0.94 1.14
C ALA A 302 -28.99 0.72 2.52
N ALA A 303 -28.91 1.72 3.40
CA ALA A 303 -29.56 1.72 4.70
C ALA A 303 -31.09 1.63 4.57
N GLY A 304 -31.68 2.37 3.62
CA GLY A 304 -33.10 2.32 3.32
C GLY A 304 -33.56 0.95 2.85
N ALA A 305 -32.81 0.33 1.94
CA ALA A 305 -33.08 -1.01 1.44
C ALA A 305 -33.00 -2.07 2.57
N LEU A 306 -31.94 -2.04 3.38
CA LEU A 306 -31.78 -2.97 4.50
C LEU A 306 -32.89 -2.77 5.55
N ARG A 307 -33.24 -1.51 5.85
CA ARG A 307 -34.33 -1.20 6.77
C ARG A 307 -35.65 -1.78 6.28
N ALA A 308 -35.97 -1.63 5.00
CA ALA A 308 -37.19 -2.19 4.41
C ALA A 308 -37.23 -3.72 4.54
N GLN A 309 -36.12 -4.40 4.20
CA GLN A 309 -36.00 -5.86 4.34
C GLN A 309 -36.16 -6.34 5.79
N LEU A 310 -35.56 -5.63 6.75
CA LEU A 310 -35.67 -6.00 8.16
C LEU A 310 -37.09 -5.80 8.71
N VAL A 311 -37.80 -4.74 8.32
CA VAL A 311 -39.20 -4.53 8.72
C VAL A 311 -40.12 -5.57 8.10
N GLU A 312 -39.89 -5.93 6.83
CA GLU A 312 -40.65 -6.99 6.16
C GLU A 312 -40.47 -8.35 6.86
N ALA A 313 -39.24 -8.70 7.24
CA ALA A 313 -38.95 -9.94 7.96
C ALA A 313 -39.40 -9.90 9.44
N HIS A 314 -39.35 -8.73 10.07
CA HIS A 314 -39.60 -8.54 11.50
C HIS A 314 -40.42 -7.26 11.76
N PRO A 315 -41.75 -7.28 11.60
CA PRO A 315 -42.60 -6.09 11.70
C PRO A 315 -42.50 -5.35 13.04
N GLN A 316 -42.22 -6.05 14.14
CA GLN A 316 -42.01 -5.45 15.47
C GLN A 316 -40.86 -4.41 15.52
N LEU A 317 -39.91 -4.44 14.57
CA LEU A 317 -38.85 -3.43 14.49
C LEU A 317 -39.40 -2.05 14.15
N GLU A 318 -40.55 -1.97 13.48
CA GLU A 318 -41.17 -0.69 13.14
C GLU A 318 -41.69 0.04 14.40
N GLU A 319 -42.14 -0.71 15.41
CA GLU A 319 -42.61 -0.17 16.69
C GLU A 319 -41.45 0.43 17.51
N LEU A 320 -40.27 -0.22 17.48
CA LEU A 320 -39.06 0.27 18.14
C LEU A 320 -38.60 1.63 17.59
N ALA A 321 -38.78 1.89 16.30
CA ALA A 321 -38.46 3.18 15.69
C ALA A 321 -39.45 4.30 16.05
N ARG A 322 -40.68 3.96 16.45
CA ARG A 322 -41.71 4.93 16.85
C ARG A 322 -41.61 5.34 18.32
N CYS A 323 -41.07 4.49 19.19
CA CYS A 323 -40.94 4.77 20.63
C CYS A 323 -39.75 5.66 21.02
N ARG A 324 -38.84 5.98 20.09
CA ARG A 324 -37.63 6.79 20.35
C ARG A 324 -37.53 8.09 19.51
N ALA A 325 -38.54 8.39 18.70
CA ALA A 325 -38.66 9.68 17.99
C ALA A 325 -39.35 10.71 18.91
#